data_AF-A0A959JQ87-F1
#
_entry.id   AF-A0A959JQ87-F1
#
_cell.length_a   1.000
_cell.length_b   1.000
_cell.length_c   1.000
_cell.angle_alpha   90.00
_cell.angle_beta   90.00
_cell.angle_gamma   90.00
#
_symmetry.space_group_name_H-M   'P 1'
#
loop_
_entity.id
_entity.type
_entity.pdbx_description
1 polymer ?
#
loop_
_entity_poly.entity_id
_entity_poly.type
_entity_poly.pdbx_seq_one_letter_code
_entity_poly.pdbx_strand_id
1 'polypeptide(L)'
;IEPKESCVMSFSSIYSDSPSKVFAEVEKSGEVLLLPVGKIKEWSKAYPAFNQLFFNQYQNRYDDLIQTINQILFGNLEDRFVSYLEKKIKLNGGNPLQITHREMAKDVGSSREVISRLLKKLETTGLITIEDEGLKFKIKG
;
A
#
# COMPACT_ATOMS: atom_id res chain seq x y z
N ILE A 1 0.68 3.63 6.07
CA ILE A 1 0.69 3.23 7.51
C ILE A 1 -0.71 3.47 7.98
N GLU A 2 -1.40 2.43 8.42
CA GLU A 2 -2.79 2.50 8.87
C GLU A 2 -2.89 2.75 10.38
N PRO A 3 -4.09 3.05 10.92
CA PRO A 3 -4.28 3.16 12.37
C PRO A 3 -3.76 1.91 13.10
N LYS A 4 -3.01 2.14 14.19
CA LYS A 4 -2.34 1.11 15.02
C LYS A 4 -1.13 0.43 14.36
N GLU A 5 -0.68 0.89 13.20
CA GLU A 5 0.56 0.43 12.59
C GLU A 5 1.74 1.35 12.90
N SER A 6 2.95 0.80 12.80
CA SER A 6 4.21 1.57 12.84
C SER A 6 5.01 1.34 11.56
N CYS A 7 5.90 2.29 11.24
CA CYS A 7 6.91 2.09 10.21
C CYS A 7 7.95 1.04 10.69
N VAL A 8 7.90 -0.15 10.11
CA VAL A 8 8.83 -1.26 10.42
C VAL A 8 10.28 -0.87 10.12
N MET A 9 10.51 -0.07 9.06
CA MET A 9 11.85 0.38 8.68
C MET A 9 12.43 1.38 9.67
N SER A 10 11.63 2.34 10.16
CA SER A 10 12.06 3.27 11.21
C SER A 10 12.36 2.54 12.52
N PHE A 11 11.61 1.48 12.85
CA PHE A 11 11.90 0.66 14.02
C PHE A 11 13.20 -0.15 13.85
N SER A 12 13.40 -0.78 12.69
CA SER A 12 14.63 -1.53 12.37
C SER A 12 15.89 -0.66 12.50
N SER A 13 15.80 0.60 12.04
CA SER A 13 16.93 1.55 12.06
C SER A 13 17.42 1.89 13.48
N ILE A 14 16.57 1.74 14.50
CA ILE A 14 16.94 1.94 15.91
C ILE A 14 17.92 0.88 16.40
N TYR A 15 17.83 -0.36 15.88
CA TYR A 15 18.70 -1.46 16.27
C TYR A 15 19.99 -1.50 15.44
N SER A 16 19.93 -1.08 14.17
CA SER A 16 21.12 -0.98 13.32
C SER A 16 21.90 0.32 13.48
N ASP A 17 21.43 1.24 14.34
CA ASP A 17 22.01 2.56 14.59
C ASP A 17 22.34 3.32 13.29
N SER A 18 21.37 3.29 12.37
CA SER A 18 21.52 3.82 11.01
C SER A 18 20.32 4.67 10.62
N PRO A 19 20.47 5.70 9.78
CA PRO A 19 19.32 6.44 9.26
C PRO A 19 18.32 5.54 8.54
N SER A 20 17.04 5.89 8.63
CA SER A 20 15.99 5.21 7.85
C SER A 20 16.27 5.39 6.35
N LYS A 21 16.10 4.31 5.59
CA LYS A 21 16.25 4.30 4.12
C LYS A 21 14.95 4.64 3.38
N VAL A 22 13.89 4.96 4.12
CA VAL A 22 12.57 5.27 3.55
C VAL A 22 12.13 6.67 3.96
N PHE A 23 11.40 7.32 3.05
CA PHE A 23 10.71 8.57 3.32
C PHE A 23 9.25 8.29 3.62
N ALA A 24 8.66 9.12 4.46
CA ALA A 24 7.23 9.10 4.75
C ALA A 24 6.63 10.47 4.39
N GLU A 25 5.47 10.46 3.76
CA GLU A 25 4.69 11.63 3.40
C GLU A 25 3.27 11.45 3.93
N VAL A 26 2.62 12.56 4.30
CA VAL A 26 1.26 12.54 4.85
C VAL A 26 0.28 12.54 3.68
N GLU A 27 -0.40 11.41 3.45
CA GLU A 27 -1.45 11.30 2.41
C GLU A 27 -2.81 11.82 2.89
N LYS A 28 -3.11 11.71 4.19
CA LYS A 28 -4.36 12.15 4.83
C LYS A 28 -4.04 12.75 6.20
N SER A 29 -4.75 13.82 6.58
CA SER A 29 -4.60 14.45 7.90
C SER A 29 -4.75 13.42 9.02
N GLY A 30 -3.77 13.38 9.92
CA GLY A 30 -3.74 12.43 11.02
C GLY A 30 -2.67 12.79 12.05
N GLU A 31 -2.73 12.10 13.19
CA GLU A 31 -1.78 12.26 14.28
C GLU A 31 -0.84 11.05 14.32
N VAL A 32 0.43 11.31 14.65
CA VAL A 32 1.46 10.28 14.78
C VAL A 32 2.14 10.37 16.13
N LEU A 33 2.38 9.22 16.76
CA LEU A 33 3.12 9.15 18.01
C LEU A 33 4.62 9.01 17.72
N LEU A 34 5.40 10.02 18.08
CA LEU A 34 6.86 9.98 18.01
C LEU A 34 7.42 9.39 19.28
N LEU A 35 8.14 8.27 19.15
CA LEU A 35 8.73 7.56 20.27
C LEU A 35 10.23 7.88 20.38
N PRO A 36 10.75 8.24 21.56
CA PRO A 36 12.17 8.54 21.73
C PRO A 36 13.02 7.28 21.62
N VAL A 37 14.00 7.32 20.71
CA VAL A 37 14.88 6.18 20.35
C VAL A 37 15.53 5.53 21.57
N GLY A 38 15.99 6.34 22.55
CA GLY A 38 16.62 5.83 23.76
C GLY A 38 15.70 4.97 24.64
N LYS A 39 14.39 5.21 24.59
CA LYS A 39 13.40 4.45 25.36
C LYS A 39 12.95 3.17 24.68
N ILE A 40 13.04 3.10 23.35
CA ILE A 40 12.64 1.92 22.58
C ILE A 40 13.40 0.66 23.04
N LYS A 41 14.72 0.76 23.21
CA LYS A 41 15.55 -0.37 23.68
C LYS A 41 15.20 -0.80 25.12
N GLU A 42 14.84 0.14 25.98
CA GLU A 42 14.38 -0.11 27.36
C GLU A 42 13.02 -0.81 27.36
N TRP A 43 12.05 -0.28 26.63
CA TRP A 43 10.69 -0.82 26.55
C TRP A 43 10.63 -2.19 25.89
N SER A 44 11.43 -2.44 24.87
CA SER A 44 11.55 -3.77 24.27
C SER A 44 12.02 -4.84 25.25
N LYS A 45 12.80 -4.48 26.28
CA LYS A 45 13.21 -5.41 27.32
C LYS A 45 12.14 -5.55 28.41
N ALA A 46 11.53 -4.43 28.79
CA ALA A 46 10.56 -4.38 29.89
C ALA A 46 9.17 -4.93 29.50
N TYR A 47 8.77 -4.81 28.24
CA TYR A 47 7.40 -5.10 27.78
C TYR A 47 7.41 -6.05 26.57
N PRO A 48 7.24 -7.37 26.78
CA PRO A 48 7.21 -8.35 25.69
C PRO A 48 6.15 -8.05 24.61
N ALA A 49 4.99 -7.51 25.01
CA ALA A 49 3.93 -7.09 24.10
C ALA A 49 4.39 -6.01 23.10
N PHE A 50 5.34 -5.17 23.49
CA PHE A 50 5.92 -4.17 22.60
C PHE A 50 6.68 -4.83 21.46
N ASN A 51 7.48 -5.86 21.74
CA ASN A 51 8.16 -6.62 20.69
C ASN A 51 7.16 -7.36 19.81
N GLN A 52 6.13 -7.96 20.41
CA GLN A 52 5.08 -8.67 19.65
C GLN A 52 4.40 -7.75 18.62
N LEU A 53 4.13 -6.49 18.99
CA LEU A 53 3.62 -5.48 18.05
C LEU A 53 4.52 -5.36 16.82
N PHE A 54 5.81 -5.09 16.99
CA PHE A 54 6.73 -4.90 15.85
C PHE A 54 6.98 -6.18 15.07
N PHE A 55 7.01 -7.34 15.71
CA PHE A 55 7.09 -8.63 15.02
C PHE A 55 5.87 -8.87 14.13
N ASN A 56 4.66 -8.62 14.62
CA ASN A 56 3.44 -8.74 13.82
C ASN A 56 3.46 -7.76 12.63
N GLN A 57 3.92 -6.52 12.84
CA GLN A 57 4.07 -5.57 11.75
C GLN A 57 5.10 -6.02 10.72
N TYR A 58 6.21 -6.62 11.16
CA TYR A 58 7.23 -7.16 10.26
C TYR A 58 6.67 -8.33 9.44
N GLN A 59 5.95 -9.26 10.08
CA GLN A 59 5.29 -10.39 9.42
C GLN A 59 4.31 -9.90 8.35
N ASN A 60 3.43 -8.94 8.70
CA ASN A 60 2.47 -8.38 7.74
C ASN A 60 3.17 -7.77 6.51
N ARG A 61 4.25 -7.00 6.71
CA ARG A 61 5.02 -6.41 5.59
C ARG A 61 5.76 -7.46 4.78
N TYR A 62 6.23 -8.54 5.40
CA TYR A 62 6.86 -9.65 4.71
C TYR A 62 5.84 -10.41 3.85
N ASP A 63 4.66 -10.69 4.39
CA ASP A 63 3.58 -11.36 3.67
C ASP A 63 3.08 -10.50 2.50
N ASP A 64 2.92 -9.19 2.70
CA ASP A 64 2.61 -8.22 1.62
C ASP A 64 3.66 -8.30 0.48
N LEU A 65 4.95 -8.41 0.84
CA LEU A 65 6.04 -8.52 -0.13
C LEU A 65 6.02 -9.85 -0.88
N ILE A 66 5.83 -10.98 -0.18
CA ILE A 66 5.70 -12.30 -0.82
C ILE A 66 4.47 -12.35 -1.73
N GLN A 67 3.34 -11.78 -1.30
CA GLN A 67 2.15 -11.69 -2.12
C GLN A 67 2.39 -10.86 -3.39
N THR A 68 3.10 -9.74 -3.26
CA THR A 68 3.49 -8.90 -4.40
C THR A 68 4.42 -9.65 -5.36
N ILE A 69 5.40 -10.39 -4.85
CA ILE A 69 6.29 -11.25 -5.67
C ILE A 69 5.47 -12.33 -6.39
N ASN A 70 4.59 -13.03 -5.67
CA ASN A 70 3.74 -14.06 -6.26
C ASN A 70 2.84 -13.49 -7.36
N GLN A 71 2.28 -12.31 -7.13
CA GLN A 71 1.52 -11.57 -8.14
C GLN A 71 2.38 -11.25 -9.38
N ILE A 72 3.65 -10.86 -9.20
CA ILE A 72 4.57 -10.58 -10.31
C ILE A 72 4.91 -11.86 -11.09
N LEU A 73 5.17 -12.97 -10.39
CA LEU A 73 5.64 -14.22 -11.00
C LEU A 73 4.52 -15.05 -11.62
N PHE A 74 3.32 -15.04 -11.02
CA PHE A 74 2.23 -15.96 -11.35
C PHE A 74 0.90 -15.27 -11.68
N GLY A 75 0.70 -14.01 -11.28
CA GLY A 75 -0.51 -13.25 -11.60
C GLY A 75 -0.43 -12.64 -13.00
N ASN A 76 -1.50 -12.75 -13.79
CA ASN A 76 -1.58 -11.94 -15.00
C ASN A 76 -1.74 -10.47 -14.57
N LEU A 77 -1.08 -9.55 -15.27
CA LEU A 77 -1.03 -8.13 -14.92
C LEU A 77 -2.43 -7.51 -14.72
N GLU A 78 -3.41 -8.06 -15.42
CA GLU A 78 -4.84 -7.73 -15.30
C GLU A 78 -5.39 -7.96 -13.91
N ASP A 79 -5.18 -9.14 -13.32
CA ASP A 79 -5.71 -9.49 -11.99
C ASP A 79 -5.10 -8.61 -10.90
N ARG A 80 -3.80 -8.31 -11.03
CA ARG A 80 -3.10 -7.36 -10.16
C ARG A 80 -3.69 -5.97 -10.23
N PHE A 81 -3.95 -5.51 -11.45
CA PHE A 81 -4.48 -4.18 -11.67
C PHE A 81 -5.90 -4.03 -11.13
N VAL A 82 -6.76 -5.04 -11.34
CA VAL A 82 -8.10 -5.11 -10.76
C VAL A 82 -8.04 -5.07 -9.22
N SER A 83 -7.20 -5.93 -8.62
CA SER A 83 -7.02 -5.98 -7.16
C SER A 83 -6.54 -4.64 -6.59
N TYR A 84 -5.63 -3.97 -7.29
CA TYR A 84 -5.15 -2.64 -6.95
C TYR A 84 -6.27 -1.59 -6.97
N LEU A 85 -7.09 -1.56 -8.03
CA LEU A 85 -8.21 -0.63 -8.15
C LEU A 85 -9.25 -0.86 -7.03
N GLU A 86 -9.62 -2.10 -6.76
CA GLU A 86 -10.55 -2.44 -5.67
C GLU A 86 -10.03 -1.97 -4.31
N LYS A 87 -8.73 -2.16 -4.03
CA LYS A 87 -8.10 -1.70 -2.79
C LYS A 87 -8.12 -0.17 -2.69
N LYS A 88 -7.82 0.56 -3.78
CA LYS A 88 -7.88 2.02 -3.81
C LYS A 88 -9.30 2.56 -3.57
N ILE A 89 -10.33 1.94 -4.13
CA ILE A 89 -11.74 2.34 -3.88
C ILE A 89 -12.09 2.16 -2.41
N LYS A 90 -11.76 1.00 -1.83
CA LYS A 90 -12.04 0.71 -0.41
C LYS A 90 -11.35 1.70 0.53
N LEU A 91 -10.10 2.09 0.23
CA LEU A 91 -9.31 3.01 1.07
C LEU A 91 -9.72 4.47 0.91
N ASN A 92 -10.13 4.89 -0.29
CA ASN A 92 -10.47 6.28 -0.57
C ASN A 92 -11.96 6.59 -0.40
N GLY A 93 -12.81 5.58 -0.17
CA GLY A 93 -14.24 5.76 0.06
C GLY A 93 -14.99 6.36 -1.14
N GLY A 94 -14.38 6.33 -2.32
CA GLY A 94 -14.83 7.06 -3.50
C GLY A 94 -14.91 6.17 -4.74
N ASN A 95 -16.06 6.25 -5.42
CA ASN A 95 -16.31 5.75 -6.77
C ASN A 95 -17.08 6.87 -7.48
N PRO A 96 -16.43 7.74 -8.27
CA PRO A 96 -15.21 7.49 -9.03
C PRO A 96 -13.87 7.72 -8.29
N LEU A 97 -12.83 7.01 -8.75
CA LEU A 97 -11.43 7.17 -8.36
C LEU A 97 -10.76 8.28 -9.18
N GLN A 98 -10.26 9.30 -8.49
CA GLN A 98 -9.46 10.37 -9.06
C GLN A 98 -7.97 9.97 -9.02
N ILE A 99 -7.48 9.32 -10.09
CA ILE A 99 -6.10 8.86 -10.19
C ILE A 99 -5.61 8.85 -11.64
N THR A 100 -4.37 9.30 -11.86
CA THR A 100 -3.79 9.36 -13.20
C THR A 100 -3.23 8.02 -13.64
N HIS A 101 -3.12 7.81 -14.97
CA HIS A 101 -2.50 6.60 -15.52
C HIS A 101 -1.04 6.43 -15.07
N ARG A 102 -0.34 7.55 -14.82
CA ARG A 102 1.06 7.53 -14.39
C ARG A 102 1.19 7.05 -12.93
N GLU A 103 0.31 7.51 -12.05
CA GLU A 103 0.26 7.04 -10.66
C GLU A 103 -0.10 5.57 -10.60
N MET A 104 -1.13 5.14 -11.35
CA MET A 104 -1.51 3.73 -11.46
C MET A 104 -0.34 2.85 -11.95
N ALA A 105 0.39 3.30 -12.97
CA ALA A 105 1.54 2.57 -13.51
C ALA A 105 2.68 2.46 -12.48
N LYS A 106 2.95 3.53 -11.74
CA LYS A 106 3.94 3.53 -10.67
C LYS A 106 3.55 2.56 -9.56
N ASP A 107 2.31 2.62 -9.10
CA ASP A 107 1.82 1.79 -8.00
C ASP A 107 1.78 0.30 -8.35
N VAL A 108 1.41 -0.04 -9.58
CA VAL A 108 1.30 -1.42 -10.06
C VAL A 108 2.65 -1.95 -10.55
N GLY A 109 3.67 -1.10 -10.73
CA GLY A 109 4.98 -1.49 -11.26
C GLY A 109 4.92 -1.88 -12.74
N SER A 110 4.28 -1.04 -13.56
CA SER A 110 4.14 -1.21 -15.02
C SER A 110 4.39 0.11 -15.76
N SER A 111 4.20 0.12 -17.08
CA SER A 111 4.29 1.34 -17.90
C SER A 111 2.92 2.02 -18.06
N ARG A 112 2.92 3.34 -18.29
CA ARG A 112 1.69 4.10 -18.55
C ARG A 112 0.90 3.54 -19.74
N GLU A 113 1.60 3.10 -20.78
CA GLU A 113 1.04 2.56 -22.02
C GLU A 113 0.39 1.19 -21.77
N VAL A 114 1.00 0.37 -20.90
CA VAL A 114 0.41 -0.91 -20.49
C VAL A 114 -0.85 -0.69 -19.67
N ILE A 115 -0.83 0.21 -18.67
CA ILE A 115 -2.03 0.59 -17.90
C ILE A 115 -3.13 1.14 -18.82
N SER A 116 -2.78 2.00 -19.78
CA SER A 116 -3.77 2.58 -20.70
C SER A 116 -4.45 1.50 -21.57
N ARG A 117 -3.71 0.46 -21.99
CA ARG A 117 -4.28 -0.69 -22.71
C ARG A 117 -5.19 -1.52 -21.81
N LEU A 118 -4.80 -1.71 -20.57
CA LEU A 118 -5.55 -2.50 -19.59
C LEU A 118 -6.86 -1.82 -19.21
N LEU A 119 -6.83 -0.50 -18.99
CA LEU A 119 -8.02 0.31 -18.77
C LEU A 119 -9.02 0.21 -19.92
N LYS A 120 -8.57 0.36 -21.17
CA LYS A 120 -9.41 0.16 -22.36
C LYS A 120 -10.03 -1.24 -22.41
N LYS A 121 -9.25 -2.27 -22.06
CA LYS A 121 -9.75 -3.65 -22.00
C LYS A 121 -10.85 -3.80 -20.94
N LEU A 122 -10.62 -3.30 -19.71
CA LEU A 122 -11.58 -3.38 -18.61
C LEU A 122 -12.86 -2.56 -18.86
N GLU A 123 -12.75 -1.44 -19.56
CA GLU A 123 -13.90 -0.67 -20.02
C GLU A 123 -14.70 -1.44 -21.07
N THR A 124 -14.02 -2.10 -22.01
CA THR A 124 -14.65 -2.92 -23.05
C THR A 124 -15.37 -4.14 -22.47
N THR A 125 -14.83 -4.75 -21.41
CA THR A 125 -15.50 -5.85 -20.68
C THR A 125 -16.60 -5.36 -19.73
N GLY A 126 -16.76 -4.05 -19.59
CA GLY A 126 -17.78 -3.42 -18.75
C GLY A 126 -17.50 -3.50 -17.25
N LEU A 127 -16.28 -3.84 -16.84
CA LEU A 127 -15.90 -3.87 -15.42
C LEU A 127 -15.75 -2.45 -14.85
N ILE A 128 -15.32 -1.50 -15.68
CA ILE A 128 -15.15 -0.10 -15.32
C ILE A 128 -15.81 0.83 -16.33
N THR A 129 -15.88 2.11 -15.99
CA THR A 129 -16.23 3.21 -16.89
C THR A 129 -15.30 4.38 -16.58
N ILE A 130 -14.75 5.03 -17.61
CA ILE A 130 -13.87 6.19 -17.44
C ILE A 130 -14.67 7.43 -17.83
N GLU A 131 -14.89 8.31 -16.86
CA GLU A 131 -15.63 9.57 -17.02
C GLU A 131 -14.69 10.75 -16.69
N ASP A 132 -15.09 11.97 -17.04
CA ASP A 132 -14.31 13.18 -16.70
C ASP A 132 -14.14 13.32 -15.16
N GLU A 133 -15.09 12.78 -14.39
CA GLU A 133 -15.06 12.70 -12.93
C GLU A 133 -14.20 11.54 -12.38
N GLY A 134 -13.53 10.76 -13.24
CA GLY A 134 -12.57 9.72 -12.85
C GLY A 134 -12.99 8.29 -13.22
N LEU A 135 -12.28 7.31 -12.65
CA LEU A 135 -12.48 5.88 -12.94
C LEU A 135 -13.58 5.30 -12.05
N LYS A 136 -14.65 4.79 -12.65
CA LYS A 136 -15.78 4.18 -11.95
C LYS A 136 -15.78 2.66 -12.06
N PHE A 137 -15.85 1.94 -10.94
CA PHE A 137 -16.04 0.49 -10.95
C PHE A 137 -17.53 0.16 -11.02
N LYS A 138 -17.92 -0.75 -11.92
CA LYS A 138 -19.28 -1.30 -11.91
C LYS A 138 -19.35 -2.39 -10.86
N ILE A 139 -19.90 -2.07 -9.70
CA ILE A 139 -20.19 -3.05 -8.65
C ILE A 139 -21.26 -3.99 -9.23
N LYS A 140 -20.91 -5.27 -9.43
CA LYS A 140 -21.94 -6.31 -9.66
C LYS A 140 -22.80 -6.36 -8.39
N GLY A 141 -24.07 -6.04 -8.54
CA GLY A 141 -25.09 -6.25 -7.50
C GLY A 141 -25.24 -7.72 -7.15
#